data_AF-A0A1W2GYT3-F1
#
_entry.id   AF-A0A1W2GYT3-F1
#
_cell.length_a   1.000
_cell.length_b   1.000
_cell.length_c   1.000
_cell.angle_alpha   90.00
_cell.angle_beta   90.00
_cell.angle_gamma   90.00
#
_symmetry.space_group_name_H-M   'P 1'
#
loop_
_entity.id
_entity.type
_entity.pdbx_description
1 polymer ?
#
loop_
_entity_poly.entity_id
_entity_poly.type
_entity_poly.pdbx_seq_one_letter_code
_entity_poly.pdbx_strand_id
1 'polypeptide(L)'
;MSDKKTGFEEVESLLQDIGTKIEQLIEKGTNASGEAKDEIEKKIKDLKEKKTTLEDEFNKGKEKVEKLYKDEVEPNFQESKVHFKESFRQLLEGIKTLLGQK
;
A
#
# COMPACT_ATOMS: atom_id res chain seq x y z
N MET A 1 -16.86 16.98 14.38
CA MET A 1 -16.17 17.46 13.18
C MET A 1 -15.62 16.24 12.48
N SER A 2 -15.94 16.01 11.21
CA SER A 2 -15.52 14.82 10.49
C SER A 2 -14.04 14.94 10.17
N ASP A 3 -13.19 14.26 10.93
CA ASP A 3 -11.76 14.15 10.68
C ASP A 3 -11.56 13.49 9.31
N LYS A 4 -11.49 14.31 8.25
CA LYS A 4 -11.13 13.88 6.91
C LYS A 4 -9.68 13.46 6.97
N LYS A 5 -9.44 12.15 7.08
CA LYS A 5 -8.11 11.58 6.96
C LYS A 5 -7.44 12.15 5.71
N THR A 6 -6.20 12.62 5.83
CA THR A 6 -5.46 13.10 4.67
C THR A 6 -5.27 11.97 3.65
N GLY A 7 -5.05 12.29 2.37
CA GLY A 7 -4.80 11.25 1.36
C GLY A 7 -3.62 10.33 1.70
N PHE A 8 -2.67 10.79 2.51
CA PHE A 8 -1.58 9.99 3.05
C PHE A 8 -2.04 9.04 4.15
N GLU A 9 -2.90 9.49 5.07
CA GLU A 9 -3.46 8.64 6.13
C GLU A 9 -4.38 7.55 5.58
N GLU A 10 -5.11 7.82 4.48
CA GLU A 10 -5.89 6.79 3.78
C GLU A 10 -4.98 5.68 3.23
N VAL A 11 -3.81 6.07 2.73
CA VAL A 11 -2.82 5.14 2.19
C VAL A 11 -2.11 4.37 3.30
N GLU A 12 -1.67 5.04 4.37
CA GLU A 12 -1.06 4.39 5.54
C GLU A 12 -2.01 3.36 6.16
N SER A 13 -3.31 3.70 6.29
CA SER A 13 -4.34 2.77 6.75
C SER A 13 -4.45 1.53 5.86
N LEU A 14 -4.30 1.69 4.55
CA LEU A 14 -4.40 0.58 3.62
C LEU A 14 -3.16 -0.31 3.61
N LEU A 15 -1.97 0.27 3.79
CA LEU A 15 -0.72 -0.47 3.98
C LEU A 15 -0.77 -1.31 5.27
N GLN A 16 -1.35 -0.76 6.33
CA GLN A 16 -1.62 -1.48 7.58
C GLN A 16 -2.59 -2.64 7.35
N ASP A 17 -3.71 -2.41 6.66
CA ASP A 17 -4.69 -3.46 6.35
C ASP A 17 -4.07 -4.61 5.53
N ILE A 18 -3.18 -4.29 4.57
CA ILE A 18 -2.42 -5.30 3.82
C ILE A 18 -1.52 -6.09 4.77
N GLY A 19 -0.82 -5.43 5.69
CA GLY A 19 -0.02 -6.08 6.73
C GLY A 19 -0.83 -7.07 7.57
N THR A 20 -1.99 -6.65 8.07
CA THR A 20 -2.90 -7.50 8.85
C THR A 20 -3.39 -8.71 8.04
N LYS A 21 -3.71 -8.53 6.74
CA LYS A 21 -4.11 -9.64 5.87
C LYS A 21 -2.97 -10.64 5.63
N ILE A 22 -1.73 -10.17 5.56
CA ILE A 22 -0.55 -11.05 5.46
C ILE A 22 -0.41 -11.88 6.74
N GLU A 23 -0.57 -11.28 7.92
CA GLU A 23 -0.53 -12.01 9.19
C GLU A 23 -1.62 -13.09 9.27
N GLN A 24 -2.84 -12.76 8.86
CA GLN A 24 -3.93 -13.74 8.77
C GLN A 24 -3.63 -14.89 7.80
N LEU A 25 -2.95 -14.61 6.67
CA LEU A 25 -2.51 -15.65 5.74
C LEU A 25 -1.39 -16.51 6.33
N ILE A 26 -0.46 -15.92 7.08
CA ILE A 26 0.59 -16.66 7.79
C ILE A 26 -0.04 -17.63 8.79
N GLU A 27 -1.01 -17.17 9.59
CA GLU A 27 -1.72 -18.03 10.56
C GLU A 27 -2.44 -19.18 9.85
N LYS A 28 -3.14 -18.90 8.74
CA LYS A 28 -3.79 -19.93 7.91
C LYS A 28 -2.79 -20.91 7.30
N GLY A 29 -1.64 -20.43 6.84
CA GLY A 29 -0.56 -21.26 6.27
C GLY A 29 0.10 -22.17 7.31
N THR A 30 0.21 -21.69 8.54
CA THR A 30 0.73 -22.47 9.68
C THR A 30 -0.19 -23.64 10.03
N ASN A 31 -1.51 -23.44 9.87
CA ASN A 31 -2.53 -24.46 10.09
C ASN A 31 -2.79 -25.34 8.85
N ALA A 32 -2.25 -24.97 7.68
CA ALA A 32 -2.37 -25.73 6.45
C ALA A 32 -1.24 -26.77 6.30
N SER A 33 -1.49 -27.83 5.53
CA SER A 33 -0.51 -28.88 5.25
C SER A 33 -0.51 -29.28 3.77
N GLY A 34 0.60 -29.82 3.30
CA GLY A 34 0.78 -30.21 1.88
C GLY A 34 0.73 -29.03 0.92
N GLU A 35 0.20 -29.26 -0.29
CA GLU A 35 0.18 -28.28 -1.38
C GLU A 35 -0.51 -26.95 -1.03
N ALA A 36 -1.51 -26.98 -0.14
CA ALA A 36 -2.18 -25.77 0.35
C ALA A 36 -1.25 -24.86 1.15
N LYS A 37 -0.31 -25.44 1.91
CA LYS A 37 0.70 -24.68 2.64
C LYS A 37 1.66 -23.98 1.67
N ASP A 38 2.16 -24.71 0.68
CA ASP A 38 3.09 -24.18 -0.31
C ASP A 38 2.47 -23.03 -1.13
N GLU A 39 1.20 -23.15 -1.50
CA GLU A 39 0.47 -22.07 -2.20
C GLU A 39 0.28 -20.84 -1.30
N ILE A 40 -0.05 -21.03 -0.02
CA ILE A 40 -0.21 -19.94 0.96
C ILE A 40 1.14 -19.25 1.21
N GLU A 41 2.22 -20.00 1.39
CA GLU A 41 3.57 -19.45 1.58
C GLU A 41 4.02 -18.62 0.37
N LYS A 42 3.76 -19.12 -0.85
CA LYS A 42 4.02 -18.36 -2.08
C LYS A 42 3.23 -17.05 -2.12
N LYS A 43 1.94 -17.08 -1.80
CA LYS A 43 1.10 -15.87 -1.73
C LYS A 43 1.58 -14.89 -0.68
N ILE A 44 2.00 -15.37 0.50
CA ILE A 44 2.57 -14.53 1.56
C ILE A 44 3.85 -13.85 1.09
N LYS A 45 4.73 -14.56 0.39
CA LYS A 45 5.98 -14.00 -0.14
C LYS A 45 5.69 -12.89 -1.16
N ASP A 46 4.84 -13.17 -2.14
CA ASP A 46 4.46 -12.18 -3.17
C ASP A 46 3.81 -10.94 -2.55
N LEU A 47 2.96 -11.12 -1.53
CA LEU A 47 2.32 -10.04 -0.80
C LEU A 47 3.31 -9.17 -0.03
N LYS A 48 4.29 -9.80 0.65
CA LYS A 48 5.34 -9.10 1.38
C LYS A 48 6.20 -8.25 0.45
N GLU A 49 6.65 -8.83 -0.66
CA GLU A 49 7.44 -8.11 -1.66
C GLU A 49 6.67 -6.89 -2.22
N LYS A 50 5.41 -7.08 -2.60
CA LYS A 50 4.55 -5.99 -3.09
C LYS A 50 4.32 -4.92 -2.04
N LYS A 51 4.07 -5.30 -0.77
CA LYS A 51 3.91 -4.35 0.34
C LYS A 51 5.18 -3.51 0.52
N THR A 52 6.35 -4.13 0.51
CA THR A 52 7.63 -3.42 0.62
C THR A 52 7.81 -2.42 -0.52
N THR A 53 7.52 -2.81 -1.77
CA THR A 53 7.56 -1.88 -2.91
C THR A 53 6.60 -0.70 -2.71
N LEU A 54 5.39 -0.98 -2.22
CA LEU A 54 4.38 0.04 -1.98
C LEU A 54 4.77 1.02 -0.87
N GLU A 55 5.38 0.51 0.22
CA GLU A 55 5.90 1.32 1.32
C GLU A 55 7.05 2.21 0.84
N ASP A 56 7.95 1.69 0.01
CA ASP A 56 9.06 2.45 -0.57
C ASP A 56 8.58 3.57 -1.49
N GLU A 57 7.62 3.30 -2.37
CA GLU A 57 7.03 4.30 -3.25
C GLU A 57 6.22 5.35 -2.48
N PHE A 58 5.49 4.91 -1.45
CA PHE A 58 4.78 5.80 -0.54
C PHE A 58 5.74 6.76 0.16
N ASN A 59 6.82 6.23 0.75
CA ASN A 59 7.81 7.03 1.45
C ASN A 59 8.53 8.00 0.51
N LYS A 60 8.92 7.56 -0.69
CA LYS A 60 9.51 8.45 -1.71
C LYS A 60 8.55 9.57 -2.12
N GLY A 61 7.27 9.27 -2.27
CA GLY A 61 6.25 10.26 -2.60
C GLY A 61 6.03 11.26 -1.46
N LYS A 62 5.94 10.76 -0.22
CA LYS A 62 5.83 11.60 0.98
C LYS A 62 7.02 12.53 1.13
N GLU A 63 8.24 12.01 0.99
CA GLU A 63 9.48 12.80 1.07
C GLU A 63 9.54 13.88 -0.03
N LYS A 64 9.16 13.55 -1.28
CA LYS A 64 9.07 14.55 -2.36
C LYS A 64 8.08 15.66 -2.03
N VAL A 65 6.92 15.31 -1.48
CA VAL A 65 5.87 16.26 -1.13
C VAL A 65 6.28 17.12 0.07
N GLU A 66 6.93 16.55 1.09
CA GLU A 66 7.47 17.29 2.23
C GLU A 66 8.63 18.22 1.83
N LYS A 67 9.48 17.79 0.89
CA LYS A 67 10.56 18.62 0.33
C LYS A 67 10.01 19.80 -0.46
N LEU A 68 9.02 19.57 -1.34
CA LEU A 68 8.29 20.65 -2.01
C LEU A 68 7.64 21.60 -1.01
N TYR A 69 7.08 21.10 0.09
CA TYR A 69 6.50 21.90 1.17
C TYR A 69 7.51 22.83 1.85
N LYS A 70 8.77 22.38 2.01
CA LYS A 70 9.85 23.15 2.64
C LYS A 70 10.48 24.16 1.68
N ASP A 71 10.57 23.81 0.40
CA ASP A 71 11.34 24.58 -0.58
C ASP A 71 10.47 25.54 -1.43
N GLU A 72 9.17 25.26 -1.66
CA GLU A 72 8.28 26.07 -2.51
C GLU A 72 6.88 26.27 -1.91
N VAL A 73 6.57 27.49 -1.47
CA VAL A 73 5.22 27.91 -1.09
C VAL A 73 4.46 28.32 -2.36
N GLU A 74 4.03 27.37 -3.19
CA GLU A 74 3.30 27.68 -4.44
C GLU A 74 2.19 26.66 -4.85
N PRO A 75 1.20 27.09 -5.66
CA PRO A 75 -0.08 26.40 -5.89
C PRO A 75 0.00 25.01 -6.56
N ASN A 76 1.15 24.59 -7.09
CA ASN A 76 1.38 23.27 -7.70
C ASN A 76 1.27 22.09 -6.72
N PHE A 77 1.18 22.38 -5.42
CA PHE A 77 1.06 21.39 -4.37
C PHE A 77 -0.27 20.59 -4.40
N GLN A 78 -1.38 21.26 -4.71
CA GLN A 78 -2.69 20.58 -4.86
C GLN A 78 -2.62 19.53 -5.97
N GLU A 79 -1.95 19.86 -7.06
CA GLU A 79 -1.80 19.00 -8.24
C GLU A 79 -0.89 17.79 -7.93
N SER A 80 0.22 17.99 -7.21
CA SER A 80 1.12 16.90 -6.79
C SER A 80 0.46 15.90 -5.84
N LYS A 81 -0.40 16.37 -4.92
CA LYS A 81 -1.20 15.49 -4.04
C LYS A 81 -2.20 14.66 -4.82
N VAL A 82 -2.85 15.24 -5.84
CA VAL A 82 -3.80 14.54 -6.71
C VAL A 82 -3.09 13.47 -7.52
N HIS A 83 -1.96 13.81 -8.16
CA HIS A 83 -1.18 12.84 -8.94
C HIS A 83 -0.60 11.71 -8.09
N PHE A 84 -0.16 11.99 -6.86
CA PHE A 84 0.29 10.96 -5.94
C PHE A 84 -0.86 10.03 -5.56
N LYS A 85 -2.03 10.59 -5.21
CA LYS A 85 -3.22 9.81 -4.88
C LYS A 85 -3.65 8.92 -6.06
N GLU A 86 -3.65 9.44 -7.28
CA GLU A 86 -4.00 8.65 -8.48
C GLU A 86 -2.97 7.55 -8.78
N SER A 87 -1.68 7.87 -8.75
CA SER A 87 -0.60 6.90 -8.98
C SER A 87 -0.65 5.77 -7.96
N PHE A 88 -0.85 6.12 -6.69
CA PHE A 88 -0.97 5.15 -5.61
C PHE A 88 -2.27 4.32 -5.73
N ARG A 89 -3.36 4.92 -6.19
CA ARG A 89 -4.62 4.22 -6.45
C ARG A 89 -4.48 3.19 -7.57
N GLN A 90 -3.76 3.51 -8.64
CA GLN A 90 -3.47 2.57 -9.74
C GLN A 90 -2.61 1.39 -9.27
N LEU A 91 -1.59 1.65 -8.45
CA LEU A 91 -0.78 0.61 -7.82
C LEU A 91 -1.61 -0.31 -6.91
N LEU A 92 -2.51 0.27 -6.11
CA LEU A 92 -3.43 -0.47 -5.27
C LEU A 92 -4.43 -1.29 -6.07
N GLU A 93 -4.93 -0.78 -7.19
CA GLU A 93 -5.81 -1.52 -8.10
C GLU A 93 -5.05 -2.67 -8.78
N GLY A 94 -3.79 -2.48 -9.17
CA GLY A 94 -2.91 -3.54 -9.66
C GLY A 94 -2.69 -4.64 -8.63
N ILE A 95 -2.47 -4.26 -7.37
CA ILE A 95 -2.36 -5.21 -6.25
C ILE A 95 -3.69 -5.91 -5.99
N LYS A 96 -4.83 -5.19 -5.95
CA LYS A 96 -6.17 -5.78 -5.77
C LYS A 96 -6.50 -6.77 -6.89
N THR A 97 -6.14 -6.47 -8.13
CA THR A 97 -6.33 -7.37 -9.28
C THR A 97 -5.45 -8.62 -9.17
N LEU A 98 -4.26 -8.50 -8.56
CA LEU A 98 -3.39 -9.64 -8.31
C LEU A 98 -3.80 -10.47 -7.07
N LEU A 99 -4.47 -9.87 -6.10
CA LEU A 99 -4.92 -10.51 -4.85
C LEU A 99 -6.37 -11.01 -4.92
N GLY A 100 -7.17 -10.46 -5.81
CA GLY A 100 -8.54 -10.87 -6.12
C GLY A 100 -8.57 -11.41 -7.54
N GLN A 101 -8.73 -12.73 -7.66
CA GLN A 101 -8.99 -13.42 -8.91
C GLN A 101 -10.22 -12.82 -9.61
N LYS A 102 -10.02 -12.30 -10.84
CA LYS A 102 -11.02 -12.01 -11.90
C LYS A 102 -12.16 -11.04 -11.57
#